data_AF-F3CFX4-F1
#
_entry.id   AF-F3CFX4-F1
#
_cell.length_a   1.000
_cell.length_b   1.000
_cell.length_c   1.000
_cell.angle_alpha   90.00
_cell.angle_beta   90.00
_cell.angle_gamma   90.00
#
_symmetry.space_group_name_H-M   'P 1'
#
loop_
_entity.id
_entity.type
_entity.pdbx_description
1 polymer ?
#
loop_
_entity_poly.entity_id
_entity_poly.type
_entity_poly.pdbx_seq_one_letter_code
_entity_poly.pdbx_strand_id
1 'polypeptide(L)'
;AAPLMLSAIATVEPQAEASTIQRRNLERAITVVGHNPSLTATSIIEHLAPQIATLNMPAGYRIELGGEIEDSAEANQALLQYMPHALVAMLLL
;
A
#
# COMPACT_ATOMS: atom_id res chain seq x y z
N ALA A 1 -54.00 11.98 0.59
CA ALA A 1 -53.39 10.67 0.27
C ALA A 1 -53.24 9.89 1.57
N ALA A 2 -53.56 8.60 1.59
CA ALA A 2 -53.37 7.76 2.78
C ALA A 2 -51.88 7.42 2.96
N PRO A 3 -51.34 7.43 4.18
CA PRO A 3 -49.96 7.03 4.42
C PRO A 3 -49.79 5.53 4.13
N LEU A 4 -48.76 5.19 3.36
CA LEU A 4 -48.41 3.82 3.01
C LEU A 4 -47.15 3.40 3.78
N MET A 5 -47.08 2.13 4.21
CA MET A 5 -45.89 1.61 4.88
C MET A 5 -44.75 1.41 3.86
N LEU A 6 -43.50 1.66 4.27
CA LEU A 6 -42.31 1.48 3.40
C LEU A 6 -42.19 0.05 2.85
N SER A 7 -42.60 -0.94 3.65
CA SER A 7 -42.65 -2.35 3.25
C SER A 7 -43.57 -2.65 2.06
N ALA A 8 -44.49 -1.74 1.71
CA ALA A 8 -45.35 -1.89 0.53
C ALA A 8 -44.63 -1.59 -0.79
N ILE A 9 -43.46 -0.92 -0.75
CA ILE A 9 -42.71 -0.49 -1.94
C ILE A 9 -41.20 -0.79 -1.87
N ALA A 10 -40.70 -1.30 -0.74
CA ALA A 10 -39.28 -1.63 -0.56
C ALA A 10 -39.07 -2.77 0.45
N THR A 11 -38.03 -3.57 0.24
CA THR A 11 -37.54 -4.57 1.20
C THR A 11 -36.37 -3.99 1.99
N VAL A 12 -36.36 -4.16 3.32
CA VAL A 12 -35.27 -3.71 4.18
C VAL A 12 -34.52 -4.94 4.69
N GLU A 13 -33.24 -5.04 4.32
CA GLU A 13 -32.36 -6.13 4.72
C GLU A 13 -31.10 -5.58 5.40
N PRO A 14 -30.66 -6.16 6.53
CA PRO A 14 -29.39 -5.78 7.13
C PRO A 14 -28.23 -6.33 6.29
N GLN A 15 -27.32 -5.45 5.88
CA GLN A 15 -26.12 -5.82 5.14
C GLN A 15 -24.88 -5.28 5.86
N ALA A 16 -23.81 -6.09 5.87
CA ALA A 16 -22.49 -5.62 6.28
C ALA A 16 -21.87 -4.80 5.16
N GLU A 17 -21.49 -3.57 5.46
CA GLU A 17 -20.80 -2.66 4.53
C GLU A 17 -19.47 -2.22 5.11
N ALA A 18 -18.60 -1.72 4.23
CA ALA A 18 -17.33 -1.16 4.67
C ALA A 18 -17.59 0.10 5.50
N SER A 19 -17.16 0.11 6.77
CA SER A 19 -17.29 1.28 7.64
C SER A 19 -16.49 2.49 7.11
N THR A 20 -15.41 2.25 6.36
CA THR A 20 -14.64 3.28 5.69
C THR A 20 -14.06 2.75 4.39
N ILE A 21 -13.93 3.63 3.38
CA ILE A 21 -13.30 3.30 2.11
C ILE A 21 -11.93 3.96 2.09
N GLN A 22 -10.89 3.16 2.35
CA GLN A 22 -9.52 3.62 2.27
C GLN A 22 -9.09 3.74 0.79
N ARG A 23 -8.39 4.82 0.49
CA ARG A 23 -7.86 5.09 -0.84
C ARG A 23 -6.41 5.53 -0.75
N ARG A 24 -5.61 5.09 -1.71
CA ARG A 24 -4.24 5.58 -1.96
C ARG A 24 -4.18 6.01 -3.41
N ASN A 25 -3.72 7.24 -3.67
CA ASN A 25 -3.68 7.80 -5.02
C ASN A 25 -5.02 7.71 -5.77
N LEU A 26 -6.12 8.02 -5.06
CA LEU A 26 -7.51 7.96 -5.55
C LEU A 26 -8.06 6.55 -5.85
N GLU A 27 -7.22 5.52 -5.78
CA GLU A 27 -7.61 4.12 -5.99
C GLU A 27 -7.98 3.45 -4.66
N ARG A 28 -8.95 2.54 -4.67
CA ARG A 28 -9.32 1.78 -3.46
C ARG A 28 -8.16 0.88 -3.05
N ALA A 29 -7.76 0.98 -1.80
CA ALA A 29 -6.60 0.28 -1.28
C ALA A 29 -6.90 -0.39 0.06
N ILE A 30 -6.26 -1.53 0.30
CA ILE A 30 -6.22 -2.19 1.60
C ILE A 30 -4.77 -2.12 2.08
N THR A 31 -4.53 -1.41 3.17
CA THR A 31 -3.19 -1.29 3.75
C THR A 31 -3.02 -2.36 4.83
N VAL A 32 -2.03 -3.24 4.64
CA VAL A 32 -1.61 -4.20 5.66
C VAL A 32 -0.37 -3.63 6.34
N VAL A 33 -0.42 -3.46 7.66
CA VAL A 33 0.69 -2.94 8.46
C VAL A 33 1.21 -4.05 9.36
N GLY A 34 2.53 -4.24 9.36
CA GLY A 34 3.22 -5.15 10.26
C GLY A 34 4.35 -4.41 10.96
N HIS A 35 4.57 -4.73 12.24
CA HIS A 35 5.66 -4.19 13.04
C HIS A 35 6.41 -5.33 13.72
N ASN A 36 7.73 -5.35 13.60
CA ASN A 36 8.60 -6.33 14.25
C ASN A 36 9.71 -5.60 15.02
N PRO A 37 9.89 -5.88 16.32
CA PRO A 37 10.91 -5.19 17.13
C PRO A 37 12.34 -5.67 16.86
N SER A 38 12.52 -6.84 16.24
CA SER A 38 13.83 -7.49 16.08
C SER A 38 14.32 -7.52 14.63
N LEU A 39 13.41 -7.49 13.66
CA LEU A 39 13.71 -7.57 12.23
C LEU A 39 13.52 -6.22 11.55
N THR A 40 14.41 -5.89 10.60
CA THR A 40 14.26 -4.71 9.73
C THR A 40 13.17 -4.96 8.68
N ALA A 41 12.49 -3.93 8.15
CA ALA A 41 11.49 -4.20 7.12
C ALA A 41 12.09 -4.86 5.88
N THR A 42 13.34 -4.57 5.52
CA THR A 42 13.99 -5.20 4.36
C THR A 42 14.04 -6.71 4.55
N SER A 43 14.48 -7.17 5.72
CA SER A 43 14.51 -8.60 6.04
C SER A 43 13.12 -9.23 6.02
N ILE A 44 12.11 -8.53 6.55
CA ILE A 44 10.72 -9.01 6.55
C ILE A 44 10.22 -9.19 5.11
N ILE A 45 10.43 -8.19 4.26
CA ILE A 45 10.02 -8.25 2.85
C ILE A 45 10.76 -9.35 2.11
N GLU A 46 12.06 -9.56 2.34
CA GLU A 46 12.80 -10.67 1.73
C GLU A 46 12.20 -12.04 2.09
N HIS A 47 11.73 -12.22 3.32
CA HIS A 47 11.06 -13.44 3.76
C HIS A 47 9.63 -13.58 3.19
N LEU A 48 8.89 -12.48 3.06
CA LEU A 48 7.50 -12.47 2.58
C LEU A 48 7.37 -12.45 1.05
N ALA A 49 8.32 -11.87 0.32
CA ALA A 49 8.32 -11.78 -1.13
C ALA A 49 8.01 -13.11 -1.85
N PRO A 50 8.64 -14.26 -1.51
CA PRO A 50 8.30 -15.52 -2.15
C PRO A 50 6.87 -15.97 -1.85
N GLN A 51 6.35 -15.70 -0.66
CA GLN A 51 4.98 -16.03 -0.29
C GLN A 51 3.98 -15.15 -1.04
N ILE A 52 4.24 -13.85 -1.10
CA ILE A 52 3.42 -12.89 -1.85
C ILE A 52 3.40 -13.23 -3.34
N ALA A 53 4.52 -13.67 -3.91
CA ALA A 53 4.61 -14.07 -5.32
C ALA A 53 3.76 -15.32 -5.65
N THR A 54 3.39 -16.13 -4.65
CA THR A 54 2.51 -17.30 -4.85
C THR A 54 1.02 -16.97 -4.75
N LEU A 55 0.65 -15.76 -4.31
CA LEU A 55 -0.74 -15.34 -4.29
C LEU A 55 -1.24 -15.09 -5.72
N ASN A 56 -2.28 -15.81 -6.12
CA ASN A 56 -3.00 -15.54 -7.36
C ASN A 56 -3.85 -14.28 -7.20
N MET A 57 -3.31 -13.14 -7.64
CA MET A 57 -4.03 -11.88 -7.62
C MET A 57 -5.08 -11.86 -8.74
N PRO A 58 -6.36 -11.52 -8.43
CA PRO A 58 -7.37 -11.32 -9.46
C PRO A 58 -6.97 -10.17 -10.39
N ALA A 59 -7.54 -10.17 -11.60
CA ALA A 59 -7.31 -9.10 -12.56
C ALA A 59 -7.66 -7.73 -11.97
N GLY A 60 -6.78 -6.74 -12.17
CA GLY A 60 -6.96 -5.38 -11.66
C GLY A 60 -6.43 -5.12 -10.25
N TYR A 61 -5.88 -6.13 -9.57
CA TYR A 61 -5.23 -5.96 -8.27
C TYR A 61 -3.71 -5.96 -8.42
N ARG A 62 -3.05 -5.14 -7.61
CA ARG A 62 -1.59 -5.12 -7.46
C ARG A 62 -1.21 -4.94 -6.01
N ILE A 63 0.03 -5.32 -5.69
CA ILE A 63 0.62 -5.14 -4.37
C ILE A 63 1.75 -4.13 -4.54
N GLU A 64 1.75 -3.11 -3.71
CA GLU A 64 2.79 -2.09 -3.64
C GLU A 64 3.46 -2.18 -2.27
N LEU A 65 4.79 -2.07 -2.25
CA LEU A 65 5.55 -1.94 -1.01
C LEU A 65 5.54 -0.47 -0.60
N GLY A 66 5.20 -0.20 0.66
CA GLY A 66 5.17 1.15 1.22
C GLY A 66 5.93 1.26 2.53
N GLY A 67 5.91 2.44 3.13
CA GLY A 67 6.55 2.71 4.42
C GLY A 67 8.07 2.82 4.28
N GLU A 68 8.82 2.34 5.28
CA GLU A 68 10.27 2.54 5.34
C GLU A 68 11.04 1.98 4.14
N ILE A 69 10.48 0.99 3.43
CA ILE A 69 11.05 0.42 2.21
C ILE A 69 10.96 1.39 1.04
N GLU A 70 9.81 2.04 0.88
CA GLU A 70 9.56 3.05 -0.16
C GLU A 70 10.47 4.26 0.09
N ASP A 71 10.52 4.74 1.33
CA ASP A 71 11.35 5.88 1.74
C ASP A 71 12.86 5.59 1.53
N SER A 72 13.31 4.39 1.91
CA SER A 72 14.72 3.98 1.73
C SER A 72 15.08 3.84 0.25
N ALA A 73 14.17 3.32 -0.58
CA ALA A 73 14.39 3.20 -2.02
C ALA A 73 14.53 4.57 -2.69
N GLU A 74 13.65 5.51 -2.35
CA GLU A 74 13.71 6.89 -2.86
C GLU A 74 15.01 7.60 -2.44
N ALA A 75 15.39 7.50 -1.16
CA ALA A 75 16.63 8.08 -0.65
C ALA A 75 17.86 7.49 -1.35
N ASN A 76 17.94 6.17 -1.49
CA ASN A 76 19.07 5.51 -2.16
C ASN A 76 19.16 5.89 -3.64
N GLN A 77 18.02 6.03 -4.33
CA GLN A 77 17.98 6.49 -5.71
C GLN A 77 18.54 7.91 -5.84
N ALA A 78 18.12 8.82 -4.96
CA ALA A 78 18.64 10.19 -4.93
C ALA A 78 20.16 10.21 -4.63
N LEU A 79 20.62 9.42 -3.67
CA LEU A 79 22.05 9.31 -3.34
C LEU A 79 22.87 8.85 -4.54
N LEU A 80 22.43 7.79 -5.23
CA LEU A 80 23.10 7.28 -6.43
C LEU A 80 23.14 8.31 -7.56
N GLN A 81 22.11 9.14 -7.69
CA GLN A 81 22.07 10.22 -8.67
C GLN A 81 23.12 11.31 -8.38
N TYR A 82 23.32 11.68 -7.11
CA TYR A 82 24.24 12.76 -6.75
C TYR A 82 25.67 12.30 -6.43
N MET A 83 25.87 11.02 -6.11
CA MET A 83 27.19 10.45 -5.79
C MET A 83 28.26 10.74 -6.86
N PRO A 84 28.02 10.56 -8.18
CA PRO A 84 29.03 10.88 -9.18
C PRO A 84 29.43 12.35 -9.19
N HIS A 85 28.48 13.27 -8.99
CA HIS A 85 28.72 14.71 -8.95
C HIS A 85 29.62 15.07 -7.75
N ALA A 86 29.32 14.50 -6.59
CA ALA A 86 30.14 14.69 -5.38
C ALA A 86 31.56 14.14 -5.58
N LEU A 87 31.71 12.96 -6.19
CA LEU A 87 33.03 12.38 -6.48
C LEU A 87 33.84 13.24 -7.46
N VAL A 88 33.21 13.79 -8.50
CA VAL A 88 33.88 14.71 -9.42
C VAL A 88 34.33 15.98 -8.70
N ALA A 89 33.48 16.56 -7.84
CA ALA A 89 33.85 17.74 -7.06
C ALA A 89 35.03 17.45 -6.11
N MET A 90 35.05 16.28 -5.46
CA MET A 90 36.17 15.86 -4.60
C MET A 90 37.47 15.65 -5.38
N LEU A 91 37.41 15.20 -6.63
CA LEU A 91 38.59 14.99 -7.48
C LEU A 91 39.18 16.32 -8.00
N LEU A 92 38.33 17.33 -8.19
CA LEU A 92 38.70 18.64 -8.76
C LEU A 92 39.19 19.65 -7.71
N LEU A 93 38.98 19.38 -6.43
CA LEU A 93 39.52 20.14 -5.29
C LEU A 93 40.91 19.63 -4.91
#